data_AF-A0A1C3NY02-F1
#
_entry.id   AF-A0A1C3NY02-F1
#
_cell.length_a   1.000
_cell.length_b   1.000
_cell.length_c   1.000
_cell.angle_alpha   90.00
_cell.angle_beta   90.00
_cell.angle_gamma   90.00
#
_symmetry.space_group_name_H-M   'P 1'
#
loop_
_entity.id
_entity.type
_entity.pdbx_description
1 polymer ?
#
loop_
_entity_poly.entity_id
_entity_poly.type
_entity_poly.pdbx_seq_one_letter_code
_entity_poly.pdbx_strand_id
1 'polypeptide(L)'
;MLSAETSVGEYPIEAVSTMARIIETAETDLARIPPLRTRPRTVGGALAEAAANVGSAMGARYLVAFSQSGDTARRLARYRSPIPLLAFTPVPAVRSQLALLWGVETFLVPFAHSTDEMVRQVDSALLQLERCKPGELVVVVAGTPPGVAGMTNTIRVHRIGEEV
;
A
#
# COMPACT_ATOMS: atom_id res chain seq x y z
N MET A 1 15.36 -13.53 3.12
CA MET A 1 15.08 -14.17 4.43
C MET A 1 16.42 -14.51 5.05
N LEU A 2 16.61 -14.22 6.33
CA LEU A 2 17.77 -14.64 7.11
C LEU A 2 17.38 -15.89 7.90
N SER A 3 18.33 -16.80 8.10
CA SER A 3 18.14 -18.04 8.85
C SER A 3 19.20 -18.12 9.95
N ALA A 4 20.32 -18.80 9.69
CA ALA A 4 21.40 -18.96 10.67
C ALA A 4 22.02 -17.62 11.07
N GLU A 5 22.03 -16.64 10.17
CA GLU A 5 22.57 -15.31 10.39
C GLU A 5 21.91 -14.60 11.59
N THR A 6 20.61 -14.85 11.81
CA THR A 6 19.85 -14.27 12.93
C THR A 6 19.51 -15.25 14.04
N SER A 7 19.44 -16.55 13.77
CA SER A 7 19.04 -17.54 14.77
C SER A 7 20.19 -18.00 15.67
N VAL A 8 21.41 -18.11 15.12
CA VAL A 8 22.59 -18.62 15.83
C VAL A 8 23.87 -17.82 15.55
N GLY A 9 23.82 -16.84 14.65
CA GLY A 9 24.97 -16.03 14.25
C GLY A 9 25.42 -15.06 15.33
N GLU A 10 26.70 -14.68 15.30
CA GLU A 10 27.32 -13.76 16.26
C GLU A 10 26.91 -12.29 16.05
N TYR A 11 26.41 -11.94 14.85
CA TYR A 11 26.11 -10.56 14.43
C TYR A 11 24.67 -10.41 13.85
N PRO A 12 23.61 -10.77 14.62
CA PRO A 12 22.25 -10.81 14.10
C PRO A 12 21.69 -9.42 13.74
N ILE A 13 22.10 -8.37 14.47
CA ILE A 13 21.68 -6.98 14.21
C ILE A 13 22.32 -6.49 12.91
N GLU A 14 23.62 -6.68 12.76
CA GLU A 14 24.39 -6.28 11.59
C GLU A 14 23.94 -7.03 10.34
N ALA A 15 23.58 -8.31 10.46
CA ALA A 15 23.02 -9.09 9.35
C ALA A 15 21.73 -8.44 8.82
N VAL A 16 20.79 -8.09 9.71
CA VAL A 16 19.54 -7.41 9.35
C VAL A 16 19.82 -6.02 8.76
N SER A 17 20.63 -5.21 9.42
CA SER A 17 20.96 -3.86 8.94
C SER A 17 21.70 -3.87 7.60
N THR A 18 22.56 -4.87 7.36
CA THR A 18 23.27 -5.03 6.09
C THR A 18 22.32 -5.46 4.97
N MET A 19 21.43 -6.41 5.24
CA MET A 19 20.38 -6.79 4.29
C MET A 19 19.51 -5.58 3.91
N ALA A 20 19.08 -4.78 4.89
CA ALA A 20 18.30 -3.57 4.65
C ALA A 20 19.03 -2.58 3.73
N ARG A 21 20.30 -2.23 4.04
CA ARG A 21 21.09 -1.31 3.20
C ARG A 21 21.28 -1.80 1.76
N ILE A 22 21.49 -3.11 1.56
CA ILE A 22 21.62 -3.70 0.23
C ILE A 22 20.30 -3.55 -0.54
N ILE A 23 19.16 -3.86 0.10
CA ILE A 23 17.84 -3.74 -0.52
C ILE A 23 17.55 -2.27 -0.88
N GLU A 24 17.74 -1.34 0.06
CA GLU A 24 17.54 0.10 -0.18
C GLU A 24 18.37 0.61 -1.36
N THR A 25 19.63 0.17 -1.46
CA THR A 25 20.51 0.51 -2.58
C THR A 25 20.02 -0.10 -3.90
N ALA A 26 19.56 -1.35 -3.88
CA ALA A 26 19.02 -2.00 -5.08
C ALA A 26 17.71 -1.36 -5.55
N GLU A 27 16.89 -0.87 -4.62
CA GLU A 27 15.59 -0.26 -4.89
C GLU A 27 15.67 1.18 -5.45
N THR A 28 16.85 1.80 -5.49
CA THR A 28 17.01 3.11 -6.15
C THR A 28 16.79 3.05 -7.67
N ASP A 29 16.89 1.86 -8.28
CA ASP A 29 16.66 1.64 -9.71
C ASP A 29 15.56 0.60 -9.95
N LEU A 30 14.30 0.99 -9.68
CA LEU A 30 13.14 0.13 -9.92
C LEU A 30 12.90 -0.17 -11.41
N ALA A 31 13.51 0.58 -12.34
CA ALA A 31 13.37 0.34 -13.78
C ALA A 31 13.97 -1.01 -14.23
N ARG A 32 14.85 -1.60 -13.41
CA ARG A 32 15.37 -2.96 -13.61
C ARG A 32 14.34 -4.05 -13.38
N ILE A 33 13.24 -3.76 -12.68
CA ILE A 33 12.19 -4.74 -12.43
C ILE A 33 11.42 -4.94 -13.75
N PRO A 34 11.36 -6.17 -14.29
CA PRO A 34 10.62 -6.44 -15.50
C PRO A 34 9.14 -6.07 -15.34
N PRO A 35 8.53 -5.40 -16.32
CA PRO A 35 7.11 -5.05 -16.25
C PRO A 35 6.25 -6.32 -16.24
N LEU A 36 5.06 -6.21 -15.68
CA LEU A 36 4.06 -7.27 -15.76
C LEU A 36 3.70 -7.52 -17.23
N ARG A 37 3.95 -8.74 -17.71
CA ARG A 37 3.68 -9.13 -19.11
C ARG A 37 2.21 -9.48 -19.35
N THR A 38 1.45 -9.73 -18.28
CA THR A 38 0.04 -10.13 -18.35
C THR A 38 -0.85 -8.96 -17.97
N ARG A 39 -1.87 -8.71 -18.80
CA ARG A 39 -2.93 -7.75 -18.46
C ARG A 39 -3.89 -8.35 -17.43
N PRO A 40 -4.37 -7.55 -16.47
CA PRO A 40 -5.37 -8.01 -15.51
C PRO A 40 -6.67 -8.40 -16.22
N ARG A 41 -7.30 -9.46 -15.75
CA ARG A 41 -8.61 -9.95 -16.22
C ARG A 41 -9.71 -9.83 -15.16
N THR A 42 -9.38 -9.29 -13.99
CA THR A 42 -10.31 -9.06 -12.89
C THR A 42 -10.48 -7.57 -12.67
N VAL A 43 -11.65 -7.15 -12.19
CA VAL A 43 -11.96 -5.75 -11.86
C VAL A 43 -10.91 -5.16 -10.91
N GLY A 44 -10.65 -5.81 -9.77
CA GLY A 44 -9.63 -5.35 -8.83
C GLY A 44 -8.21 -5.32 -9.40
N GLY A 45 -7.89 -6.17 -10.39
CA GLY A 45 -6.61 -6.13 -11.09
C GLY A 45 -6.49 -4.93 -12.01
N ALA A 46 -7.55 -4.64 -12.78
CA ALA A 46 -7.61 -3.49 -13.68
C ALA A 46 -7.59 -2.16 -12.90
N LEU A 47 -8.28 -2.11 -11.76
CA LEU A 47 -8.23 -0.94 -10.87
C LEU A 47 -6.85 -0.73 -10.26
N ALA A 48 -6.14 -1.81 -9.86
CA ALA A 48 -4.79 -1.67 -9.34
C ALA A 48 -3.83 -1.09 -10.40
N GLU A 49 -3.95 -1.53 -11.66
CA GLU A 49 -3.21 -0.94 -12.77
C GLU A 49 -3.54 0.54 -12.97
N ALA A 50 -4.84 0.86 -13.04
CA ALA A 50 -5.30 2.22 -13.23
C ALA A 50 -4.86 3.14 -12.08
N ALA A 51 -4.92 2.68 -10.83
CA ALA A 51 -4.51 3.46 -9.67
C ALA A 51 -3.01 3.77 -9.67
N ALA A 52 -2.16 2.82 -10.06
CA ALA A 52 -0.72 3.06 -10.20
C ALA A 52 -0.45 4.12 -11.29
N ASN A 53 -1.12 4.01 -12.44
CA ASN A 53 -0.98 4.96 -13.55
C ASN A 53 -1.50 6.36 -13.19
N VAL A 54 -2.69 6.44 -12.59
CA VAL A 54 -3.29 7.72 -12.13
C VAL A 54 -2.41 8.36 -11.07
N GLY A 55 -1.94 7.58 -10.08
CA GLY A 55 -1.05 8.08 -9.04
C GLY A 55 0.23 8.68 -9.63
N SER A 56 0.85 7.99 -10.59
CA SER A 56 2.05 8.50 -11.27
C SER A 56 1.77 9.77 -12.08
N ALA A 57 0.66 9.81 -12.82
CA ALA A 57 0.30 10.95 -13.65
C ALA A 57 -0.02 12.21 -12.83
N MET A 58 -0.61 12.04 -11.65
CA MET A 58 -1.03 13.13 -10.78
C MET A 58 0.00 13.53 -9.73
N GLY A 59 1.14 12.83 -9.66
CA GLY A 59 2.15 13.06 -8.62
C GLY A 59 1.62 12.75 -7.22
N ALA A 60 0.83 11.68 -7.08
CA ALA A 60 0.27 11.28 -5.80
C ALA A 60 1.39 10.92 -4.80
N ARG A 61 1.24 11.41 -3.57
CA ARG A 61 2.15 11.15 -2.46
C ARG A 61 2.07 9.70 -1.99
N TYR A 62 0.86 9.13 -1.97
CA TYR A 62 0.61 7.76 -1.56
C TYR A 62 -0.42 7.07 -2.45
N LEU A 63 -0.22 5.76 -2.66
CA LEU A 63 -1.30 4.85 -3.04
C LEU A 63 -1.89 4.27 -1.76
N VAL A 64 -3.20 4.28 -1.63
CA VAL A 64 -3.91 3.79 -0.46
C VAL A 64 -4.84 2.66 -0.86
N ALA A 65 -4.78 1.55 -0.13
CA ALA A 65 -5.58 0.36 -0.39
C ALA A 65 -6.42 0.00 0.85
N PHE A 66 -7.74 0.10 0.75
CA PHE A 66 -8.63 -0.50 1.75
C PHE A 66 -8.82 -1.99 1.43
N SER A 67 -8.48 -2.87 2.38
CA SER A 67 -8.54 -4.31 2.14
C SER A 67 -8.83 -5.13 3.40
N GLN A 68 -9.84 -6.00 3.32
CA GLN A 68 -10.18 -6.94 4.38
C GLN A 68 -9.47 -8.29 4.28
N SER A 69 -9.02 -8.68 3.08
CA SER A 69 -8.28 -9.93 2.83
C SER A 69 -6.82 -9.67 2.41
N GLY A 70 -6.47 -8.42 2.14
CA GLY A 70 -5.16 -8.02 1.62
C GLY A 70 -5.02 -8.16 0.09
N ASP A 71 -6.03 -8.69 -0.62
CA ASP A 71 -5.94 -8.92 -2.07
C ASP A 71 -5.71 -7.62 -2.86
N THR A 72 -6.39 -6.53 -2.49
CA THR A 72 -6.22 -5.21 -3.12
C THR A 72 -4.79 -4.69 -2.97
N ALA A 73 -4.26 -4.74 -1.75
CA ALA A 73 -2.87 -4.32 -1.47
C ALA A 73 -1.87 -5.19 -2.23
N ARG A 74 -2.10 -6.51 -2.31
CA ARG A 74 -1.27 -7.45 -3.09
C ARG A 74 -1.27 -7.13 -4.58
N ARG A 75 -2.43 -6.76 -5.14
CA ARG A 75 -2.57 -6.37 -6.56
C ARG A 75 -1.87 -5.04 -6.86
N LEU A 76 -1.83 -4.10 -5.93
CA LEU A 76 -1.07 -2.86 -6.08
C LEU A 76 0.43 -3.10 -5.92
N ALA A 77 0.85 -3.85 -4.91
CA ALA A 77 2.25 -4.11 -4.61
C ALA A 77 3.02 -4.76 -5.78
N ARG A 78 2.37 -5.63 -6.57
CA ARG A 78 3.00 -6.27 -7.74
C ARG A 78 3.38 -5.30 -8.86
N TYR A 79 2.79 -4.10 -8.91
CA TYR A 79 3.16 -3.08 -9.90
C TYR A 79 4.48 -2.39 -9.55
N ARG A 80 5.02 -2.61 -8.34
CA ARG A 80 6.31 -2.07 -7.90
C ARG A 80 6.43 -0.56 -8.14
N SER A 81 5.32 0.14 -7.89
CA SER A 81 5.25 1.59 -8.03
C SER A 81 6.30 2.25 -7.12
N PRO A 82 7.00 3.31 -7.58
CA PRO A 82 7.83 4.13 -6.70
C PRO A 82 7.00 4.94 -5.69
N ILE A 83 5.69 5.05 -5.90
CA ILE A 83 4.77 5.70 -4.96
C ILE A 83 4.54 4.75 -3.78
N PRO A 84 4.80 5.18 -2.53
CA PRO A 84 4.63 4.32 -1.37
C PRO A 84 3.18 3.85 -1.23
N LEU A 85 3.01 2.59 -0.85
CA LEU A 85 1.71 1.92 -0.75
C LEU A 85 1.32 1.73 0.72
N LEU A 86 0.19 2.31 1.09
CA LEU A 86 -0.39 2.19 2.42
C LEU A 86 -1.65 1.32 2.35
N ALA A 87 -1.71 0.28 3.17
CA ALA A 87 -2.89 -0.57 3.30
C ALA A 87 -3.65 -0.22 4.57
N PHE A 88 -4.97 -0.09 4.47
CA PHE A 88 -5.88 0.16 5.57
C PHE A 88 -6.77 -1.07 5.74
N THR A 89 -6.78 -1.64 6.95
CA THR A 89 -7.55 -2.85 7.23
C THR A 89 -8.13 -2.82 8.65
N PRO A 90 -9.35 -3.36 8.86
CA PRO A 90 -9.87 -3.60 10.20
C PRO A 90 -9.45 -4.94 10.79
N VAL A 91 -8.70 -5.77 10.05
CA VAL A 91 -8.37 -7.14 10.44
C VAL A 91 -6.90 -7.22 10.88
N PRO A 92 -6.59 -7.41 12.18
CA PRO A 92 -5.21 -7.49 12.68
C PRO A 92 -4.37 -8.57 11.99
N ALA A 93 -4.98 -9.72 11.68
CA ALA A 93 -4.29 -10.81 10.97
C ALA A 93 -3.82 -10.37 9.57
N VAL A 94 -4.60 -9.56 8.86
CA VAL A 94 -4.22 -9.05 7.54
C VAL A 94 -3.04 -8.08 7.65
N ARG A 95 -3.00 -7.23 8.69
CA ARG A 95 -1.83 -6.39 8.95
C ARG A 95 -0.54 -7.21 9.06
N SER A 96 -0.56 -8.29 9.83
CA SER A 96 0.61 -9.18 9.96
C SER A 96 0.95 -9.90 8.65
N GLN A 97 -0.05 -10.35 7.89
CA GLN A 97 0.17 -11.00 6.59
C GLN A 97 0.77 -10.03 5.54
N LEU A 98 0.33 -8.77 5.54
CA LEU A 98 0.81 -7.75 4.61
C LEU A 98 2.24 -7.29 4.90
N ALA A 99 2.78 -7.52 6.10
CA ALA A 99 4.17 -7.22 6.43
C ALA A 99 5.20 -8.01 5.57
N LEU A 100 4.76 -9.09 4.92
CA LEU A 100 5.58 -9.86 3.97
C LEU A 100 5.46 -9.36 2.51
N LEU A 101 4.56 -8.41 2.25
CA LEU A 101 4.40 -7.84 0.91
C LEU A 101 5.35 -6.67 0.70
N TRP A 102 5.97 -6.68 -0.46
CA TRP A 102 6.88 -5.62 -0.91
C TRP A 102 6.21 -4.24 -0.87
N GLY A 103 6.89 -3.28 -0.23
CA GLY A 103 6.52 -1.86 -0.24
C GLY A 103 5.19 -1.52 0.43
N VAL A 104 4.58 -2.45 1.18
CA VAL A 104 3.31 -2.21 1.88
C VAL A 104 3.56 -1.83 3.33
N GLU A 105 3.11 -0.65 3.72
CA GLU A 105 2.93 -0.29 5.12
C GLU A 105 1.45 -0.41 5.48
N THR A 106 1.12 -0.96 6.65
CA THR A 106 -0.28 -1.26 6.98
C THR A 106 -0.76 -0.58 8.27
N PHE A 107 -1.93 0.06 8.16
CA PHE A 107 -2.68 0.72 9.21
C PHE A 107 -3.85 -0.14 9.64
N LEU A 108 -3.94 -0.37 10.95
CA LEU A 108 -5.12 -0.96 11.55
C LEU A 108 -6.12 0.16 11.86
N VAL A 109 -7.31 0.10 11.26
CA VAL A 109 -8.35 1.12 11.40
C VAL A 109 -9.70 0.48 11.70
N PRO A 110 -10.65 1.20 12.32
CA PRO A 110 -12.02 0.70 12.46
C PRO A 110 -12.65 0.35 11.10
N PHE A 111 -13.63 -0.55 11.12
CA PHE A 111 -14.41 -0.82 9.91
C PHE A 111 -15.15 0.45 9.47
N ALA A 112 -14.95 0.87 8.23
CA ALA A 112 -15.63 2.01 7.65
C ALA A 112 -16.93 1.58 6.95
N HIS A 113 -18.02 2.31 7.18
CA HIS A 113 -19.34 2.04 6.61
C HIS A 113 -19.64 2.85 5.35
N SER A 114 -18.81 3.82 5.00
CA SER A 114 -18.88 4.57 3.74
C SER A 114 -17.49 4.89 3.17
N THR A 115 -17.45 5.28 1.90
CA THR A 115 -16.22 5.77 1.27
C THR A 115 -15.72 7.05 1.92
N ASP A 116 -16.60 7.89 2.42
CA ASP A 116 -16.22 9.16 3.03
C ASP A 116 -15.56 8.94 4.40
N GLU A 117 -16.03 7.93 5.14
CA GLU A 117 -15.37 7.48 6.35
C GLU A 117 -13.98 6.90 6.06
N MET A 118 -13.82 6.12 4.98
CA MET A 118 -12.50 5.63 4.55
C MET A 118 -11.53 6.79 4.29
N VAL A 119 -11.97 7.82 3.56
CA VAL A 119 -11.13 8.99 3.28
C VAL A 119 -10.77 9.75 4.56
N ARG A 120 -11.74 9.96 5.47
CA ARG A 120 -11.47 10.58 6.79
C ARG A 120 -10.46 9.78 7.62
N GLN A 121 -10.49 8.45 7.55
CA GLN A 121 -9.49 7.60 8.21
C GLN A 121 -8.08 7.78 7.61
N VAL A 122 -7.97 7.96 6.29
CA VAL A 122 -6.70 8.27 5.62
C VAL A 122 -6.16 9.61 6.09
N ASP A 123 -6.99 10.66 6.05
CA ASP A 123 -6.59 12.00 6.46
C ASP A 123 -6.11 12.01 7.92
N SER A 124 -6.90 11.42 8.81
CA SER A 124 -6.56 11.30 10.23
C SER A 124 -5.21 10.60 10.44
N ALA A 125 -5.00 9.44 9.82
CA ALA A 125 -3.77 8.67 9.98
C ALA A 125 -2.54 9.41 9.43
N LEU A 126 -2.65 10.05 8.27
CA LEU A 126 -1.51 10.70 7.61
C LEU A 126 -1.16 12.05 8.22
N LEU A 127 -2.15 12.81 8.70
CA LEU A 127 -1.93 14.07 9.40
C LEU A 127 -1.36 13.85 10.80
N GLN A 128 -1.88 12.87 11.55
CA GLN A 128 -1.38 12.56 12.90
C GLN A 128 0.08 12.09 12.92
N LEU A 129 0.52 11.41 11.86
CA LEU A 129 1.89 10.92 11.71
C LEU A 129 2.81 11.92 10.99
N GLU A 130 2.29 13.11 10.64
CA GLU A 130 3.03 14.15 9.92
C GLU A 130 3.63 13.65 8.57
N ARG A 131 2.97 12.67 7.95
CA ARG A 131 3.44 12.04 6.69
C ARG A 131 2.90 12.71 5.44
N CYS A 132 1.79 13.43 5.59
CA CYS A 132 1.23 14.30 4.56
C CYS A 132 0.98 15.69 5.11
N LYS A 133 0.98 16.67 4.20
CA LYS A 133 0.48 18.01 4.44
C LYS A 133 -0.89 18.19 3.77
N PRO A 134 -1.75 19.07 4.29
CA PRO A 134 -2.98 19.44 3.60
C PRO A 134 -2.72 19.86 2.14
N GLY A 135 -3.57 19.39 1.23
CA GLY A 135 -3.47 19.64 -0.21
C GLY A 135 -2.63 18.63 -1.01
N GLU A 136 -1.83 17.79 -0.35
CA GLU A 136 -1.13 16.67 -1.01
C GLU A 136 -2.11 15.61 -1.50
N LEU A 137 -1.80 15.01 -2.65
CA LEU A 137 -2.69 14.06 -3.32
C LEU A 137 -2.43 12.62 -2.89
N VAL A 138 -3.50 11.85 -2.70
CA VAL A 138 -3.46 10.40 -2.52
C VAL A 138 -4.43 9.73 -3.48
N VAL A 139 -4.13 8.51 -3.90
CA VAL A 139 -5.05 7.68 -4.69
C VAL A 139 -5.55 6.54 -3.83
N VAL A 140 -6.85 6.56 -3.52
CA VAL A 140 -7.52 5.57 -2.68
C VAL A 140 -8.18 4.52 -3.56
N VAL A 141 -7.88 3.26 -3.31
CA VAL A 141 -8.49 2.09 -3.95
C VAL A 141 -9.28 1.31 -2.91
N ALA A 142 -10.57 1.12 -3.17
CA ALA A 142 -11.50 0.52 -2.22
C ALA A 142 -12.60 -0.30 -2.92
N GLY A 143 -13.39 -1.01 -2.11
CA GLY A 143 -14.62 -1.68 -2.55
C GLY A 143 -15.86 -1.01 -1.96
N THR A 144 -16.88 -0.82 -2.79
CA THR A 144 -18.21 -0.35 -2.41
C THR A 144 -19.28 -1.39 -2.80
N PRO A 145 -20.20 -1.78 -1.88
CA PRO A 145 -20.29 -1.37 -0.48
C PRO A 145 -19.08 -1.86 0.35
N PRO A 146 -18.73 -1.13 1.43
CA PRO A 146 -17.65 -1.56 2.31
C PRO A 146 -17.92 -2.93 2.92
N GLY A 147 -16.85 -3.68 3.14
CA GLY A 147 -16.90 -4.91 3.93
C GLY A 147 -17.13 -6.21 3.16
N VAL A 148 -17.14 -6.17 1.83
CA VAL A 148 -17.19 -7.37 1.01
C VAL A 148 -15.82 -7.65 0.38
N ALA A 149 -15.16 -8.70 0.85
CA ALA A 149 -13.87 -9.13 0.31
C ALA A 149 -13.98 -9.47 -1.19
N GLY A 150 -12.98 -9.05 -1.97
CA GLY A 150 -12.93 -9.30 -3.41
C GLY A 150 -13.75 -8.32 -4.29
N MET A 151 -14.51 -7.40 -3.70
CA MET A 151 -15.32 -6.41 -4.44
C MET A 151 -14.64 -5.04 -4.62
N THR A 152 -13.31 -5.02 -4.82
CA THR A 152 -12.62 -3.77 -5.17
C THR A 152 -13.14 -3.25 -6.52
N ASN A 153 -13.74 -2.07 -6.51
CA ASN A 153 -14.43 -1.48 -7.67
C ASN A 153 -14.33 0.05 -7.74
N THR A 154 -13.66 0.71 -6.79
CA THR A 154 -13.59 2.17 -6.72
C THR A 154 -12.14 2.66 -6.68
N ILE A 155 -11.84 3.72 -7.44
CA ILE A 155 -10.63 4.55 -7.32
C ILE A 155 -11.10 5.97 -7.04
N ARG A 156 -10.53 6.61 -6.01
CA ARG A 156 -10.76 8.02 -5.68
C ARG A 156 -9.42 8.74 -5.59
N VAL A 157 -9.29 9.83 -6.33
CA VAL A 157 -8.18 10.78 -6.14
C VAL A 157 -8.64 11.79 -5.09
N HIS A 158 -7.87 11.95 -4.03
CA HIS A 158 -8.24 12.78 -2.88
C HIS A 158 -7.10 13.72 -2.49
N ARG A 159 -7.41 14.95 -2.10
CA ARG A 159 -6.45 15.86 -1.47
C ARG A 159 -6.64 15.81 0.04
N ILE A 160 -5.56 15.52 0.75
CA ILE A 160 -5.58 15.46 2.22
C ILE A 160 -6.13 16.77 2.79
N GLY A 161 -7.15 16.68 3.67
CA GLY A 161 -7.76 17.82 4.33
C GLY A 161 -8.82 18.59 3.53
N GLU A 162 -9.15 18.15 2.31
CA GLU A 162 -10.31 18.66 1.56
C GLU A 162 -11.61 18.05 2.12
N GLU A 163 -12.70 18.82 2.14
CA GLU A 163 -14.00 18.33 2.62
C GLU A 163 -14.51 17.18 1.75
N VAL A 164 -15.05 16.16 2.41
CA VAL A 164 -15.43 14.85 1.84
C VAL A 164 -16.93 14.68 1.85
#